data_AF-A0AAD3Y1A3-F1
#
_entry.id   AF-A0AAD3Y1A3-F1
#
_cell.length_a   1.000
_cell.length_b   1.000
_cell.length_c   1.000
_cell.angle_alpha   90.00
_cell.angle_beta   90.00
_cell.angle_gamma   90.00
#
_symmetry.space_group_name_H-M   'P 1'
#
loop_
_entity.id
_entity.type
_entity.pdbx_description
1 polymer ?
#
loop_
_entity_poly.entity_id
_entity_poly.type
_entity_poly.pdbx_seq_one_letter_code
_entity_poly.pdbx_strand_id
1 'polypeptide(L)'
;MFSFLFDDVGVSQDYRHIEGFGVNTYTLINKASKEHFVKFHRKPTRGVKCLLEEEAIRVGGSNHNHATKDLYDLVFAGNYPE
;
A
#
# COMPACT_ATOMS: atom_id res chain seq x y z
N MET A 1 11.05 10.00 7.15
CA MET A 1 9.66 9.76 7.59
C MET A 1 8.77 10.93 7.17
N PHE A 2 9.00 12.14 7.69
CA PHE A 2 8.22 13.33 7.32
C PHE A 2 8.16 13.57 5.80
N SER A 3 9.27 13.45 5.08
CA SER A 3 9.31 13.62 3.63
C SER A 3 8.39 12.65 2.86
N PHE A 4 8.19 11.41 3.33
CA PHE A 4 7.29 10.46 2.68
C PHE A 4 5.81 10.78 2.95
N LEU A 5 5.51 11.45 4.06
CA LEU A 5 4.13 11.85 4.39
C LEU A 5 3.63 12.99 3.49
N PHE A 6 4.53 13.89 3.10
CA PHE A 6 4.23 15.04 2.24
C PHE A 6 4.59 14.82 0.76
N ASP A 7 4.98 13.59 0.43
CA ASP A 7 5.12 13.14 -0.95
C ASP A 7 3.79 12.52 -1.42
N ASP A 8 3.64 12.29 -2.72
CA ASP A 8 2.39 11.77 -3.32
C ASP A 8 1.95 10.45 -2.68
N VAL A 9 2.92 9.62 -2.27
CA VAL A 9 2.66 8.34 -1.57
C VAL A 9 1.90 8.52 -0.24
N GLY A 10 1.96 9.71 0.37
CA GLY A 10 1.18 10.08 1.56
C GLY A 10 -0.32 10.21 1.28
N VAL A 11 -0.72 10.43 0.03
CA VAL A 11 -2.12 10.59 -0.41
C VAL A 11 -2.49 9.48 -1.40
N SER A 12 -2.38 8.24 -0.93
CA SER A 12 -2.66 7.05 -1.73
C SER A 12 -4.14 6.95 -2.16
N GLN A 13 -4.38 6.46 -3.38
CA GLN A 13 -5.74 6.36 -3.93
C GLN A 13 -6.59 5.22 -3.33
N ASP A 14 -6.00 4.04 -3.16
CA ASP A 14 -6.65 2.88 -2.56
C ASP A 14 -5.59 1.89 -2.02
N TYR A 15 -6.01 0.85 -1.29
CA TYR A 15 -5.09 -0.11 -0.68
C TYR A 15 -4.37 -1.05 -1.67
N ARG A 16 -4.79 -1.09 -2.92
CA ARG A 16 -4.29 -2.03 -3.92
C ARG A 16 -3.15 -1.45 -4.73
N HIS A 17 -3.04 -0.12 -4.75
CA HIS A 17 -1.99 0.61 -5.44
C HIS A 17 -0.95 1.22 -4.46
N ILE A 18 -0.81 0.66 -3.25
CA ILE A 18 0.24 1.05 -2.30
C ILE A 18 1.32 0.00 -2.16
N GLU A 19 2.57 0.45 -2.04
CA GLU A 19 3.67 -0.40 -1.61
C GLU A 19 3.60 -0.66 -0.11
N GLY A 20 3.99 -1.87 0.29
CA GLY A 20 4.13 -2.27 1.68
C GLY A 20 5.59 -2.44 2.05
N PHE A 21 6.00 -1.91 3.19
CA PHE A 21 7.38 -2.04 3.69
C PHE A 21 7.36 -2.61 5.10
N GLY A 22 8.21 -3.59 5.37
CA GLY A 22 8.39 -4.12 6.72
C GLY A 22 9.05 -3.13 7.69
N VAL A 23 9.68 -2.07 7.17
CA VAL A 23 10.43 -1.01 7.88
C VAL A 23 11.65 -1.53 8.63
N ASN A 24 11.48 -2.49 9.53
CA ASN A 24 12.50 -3.08 10.37
C ASN A 24 13.35 -4.10 9.61
N THR A 25 14.55 -4.37 10.13
CA THR A 25 15.42 -5.45 9.63
C THR A 25 15.01 -6.74 10.31
N TYR A 26 14.77 -7.79 9.52
CA TYR A 26 14.42 -9.12 10.00
C TYR A 26 15.55 -10.10 9.70
N THR A 27 15.51 -11.27 10.33
CA THR A 27 16.47 -12.36 10.10
C THR A 27 15.74 -13.59 9.58
N LEU A 28 16.20 -14.15 8.45
CA LEU A 28 15.81 -15.47 7.97
C LEU A 28 16.90 -16.47 8.29
N ILE A 29 16.50 -17.63 8.79
CA ILE A 29 17.41 -18.73 9.15
C ILE A 29 17.14 -19.88 8.18
N ASN A 30 18.19 -20.35 7.49
CA ASN A 30 18.07 -21.47 6.56
C ASN A 30 18.23 -22.84 7.26
N LYS A 31 18.07 -23.94 6.52
CA LYS A 31 18.19 -25.31 7.06
C LYS A 31 19.57 -25.63 7.67
N ALA A 32 20.61 -24.87 7.31
CA ALA A 32 21.96 -25.00 7.86
C ALA A 32 22.22 -24.04 9.04
N SER A 33 21.16 -23.47 9.62
CA SER A 33 21.22 -22.49 10.72
C SER A 33 22.01 -21.21 10.41
N LYS A 34 22.15 -20.87 9.13
CA LYS A 34 22.79 -19.61 8.71
C LYS A 34 21.77 -18.48 8.69
N GLU A 35 22.13 -17.37 9.32
CA GLU A 35 21.33 -16.15 9.41
C GLU A 35 21.52 -15.24 8.19
N HIS A 36 20.42 -14.67 7.71
CA HIS A 36 20.39 -13.69 6.63
C HIS A 36 19.52 -12.50 7.04
N PHE A 37 20.08 -11.29 7.03
CA PHE A 37 19.31 -10.07 7.26
C PHE A 37 18.49 -9.71 6.02
N VAL A 38 17.20 -9.45 6.20
CA VAL A 38 16.27 -9.14 5.12
C VAL A 38 15.39 -7.94 5.45
N LYS A 39 14.90 -7.30 4.38
CA LYS A 39 13.82 -6.32 4.40
C LYS A 39 12.67 -6.88 3.57
N PHE A 40 11.46 -6.85 4.10
CA PHE A 40 10.27 -7.29 3.37
C PHE A 40 9.63 -6.12 2.62
N HIS A 41 9.27 -6.37 1.37
CA HIS A 41 8.64 -5.42 0.47
C HIS A 41 7.45 -6.09 -0.20
N ARG A 42 6.29 -5.42 -0.21
CA ARG A 42 5.13 -5.78 -1.03
C ARG A 42 5.01 -4.77 -2.14
N LYS A 43 5.09 -5.24 -3.39
CA LYS A 43 4.86 -4.41 -4.57
C LYS A 43 3.48 -4.73 -5.14
N PRO A 44 2.62 -3.72 -5.36
CA PRO A 44 1.33 -3.94 -5.97
C PRO A 44 1.50 -4.33 -7.44
N THR A 45 0.80 -5.38 -7.87
CA THR A 45 0.85 -5.86 -9.27
C THR A 45 0.27 -4.83 -10.25
N ARG A 46 -0.65 -3.99 -9.77
CA ARG A 46 -1.33 -2.93 -10.54
C ARG A 46 -0.60 -1.58 -10.53
N GLY A 47 0.62 -1.55 -10.00
CA GLY A 47 1.42 -0.33 -9.89
C GLY A 47 0.97 0.58 -8.74
N VAL A 48 1.69 1.68 -8.56
CA VAL A 48 1.45 2.67 -7.50
C VAL A 48 0.60 3.82 -8.05
N LYS A 49 -0.42 4.24 -7.30
CA LYS A 49 -1.30 5.34 -7.67
C LYS A 49 -1.65 6.19 -6.45
N CYS A 50 -1.55 7.49 -6.63
CA CYS A 50 -1.82 8.51 -5.63
C CYS A 50 -2.84 9.50 -6.18
N LEU A 51 -3.55 10.16 -5.27
CA LEU A 51 -4.48 11.22 -5.62
C LEU A 51 -3.73 12.54 -5.74
N LEU A 52 -4.13 13.35 -6.72
CA LEU A 52 -3.75 14.77 -6.73
C LEU A 52 -4.55 15.51 -5.64
N GLU A 53 -4.04 16.68 -5.21
CA GLU A 53 -4.65 17.46 -4.12
C GLU A 53 -6.13 17.77 -4.34
N GLU A 54 -6.49 18.21 -5.55
CA GLU A 54 -7.89 18.50 -5.91
C GLU A 54 -8.78 17.25 -5.88
N GLU A 55 -8.25 16.10 -6.27
CA GLU A 55 -8.95 14.82 -6.23
C GLU A 55 -9.11 14.34 -4.80
N ALA A 56 -8.09 14.49 -3.96
CA ALA A 56 -8.14 14.14 -2.55
C ALA A 56 -9.22 14.95 -1.79
N ILE A 57 -9.34 16.25 -2.07
CA ILE A 57 -10.41 17.09 -1.51
C ILE A 57 -11.79 16.59 -1.97
N ARG A 58 -11.94 16.31 -3.25
CA ARG A 58 -13.21 15.83 -3.83
C ARG A 58 -13.61 14.45 -3.30
N VAL A 59 -12.68 13.51 -3.27
CA VAL A 59 -12.89 12.14 -2.79
C VAL A 59 -13.14 12.14 -1.29
N GLY A 60 -12.36 12.90 -0.51
CA GLY A 60 -12.55 13.05 0.94
C GLY A 60 -13.90 13.65 1.31
N GLY A 61 -14.39 14.62 0.54
CA GLY A 61 -15.71 15.24 0.74
C GLY A 61 -16.89 14.36 0.31
N SER A 62 -16.71 13.54 -0.73
CA SER A 62 -17.77 12.67 -1.26
C SER A 62 -17.87 11.32 -0.55
N ASN A 63 -16.73 10.68 -0.26
CA ASN A 63 -16.65 9.42 0.44
C ASN A 63 -15.33 9.27 1.20
N HIS A 64 -15.36 9.57 2.50
CA HIS A 64 -14.19 9.39 3.36
C HIS A 64 -13.70 7.93 3.42
N ASN A 65 -14.57 6.96 3.11
CA ASN A 65 -14.28 5.52 3.18
C ASN A 65 -14.03 4.90 1.79
N HIS A 66 -13.59 5.71 0.82
CA HIS A 66 -13.37 5.28 -0.57
C HIS A 66 -12.44 4.07 -0.69
N ALA A 67 -11.30 4.04 0.01
CA ALA A 67 -10.32 2.96 -0.09
C ALA A 67 -10.86 1.61 0.43
N THR A 68 -11.61 1.62 1.55
CA THR A 68 -12.26 0.41 2.08
C THR A 68 -13.37 -0.07 1.18
N LYS A 69 -14.19 0.85 0.65
CA LYS A 69 -15.28 0.53 -0.27
C LYS A 69 -14.75 -0.10 -1.55
N ASP A 70 -13.71 0.50 -2.15
CA ASP A 70 -13.03 -0.05 -3.33
C ASP A 70 -12.58 -1.50 -3.08
N LEU A 71 -11.86 -1.75 -1.99
CA LEU A 71 -11.40 -3.09 -1.64
C LEU A 71 -12.56 -4.08 -1.46
N TYR A 72 -13.62 -3.66 -0.77
CA TYR A 72 -14.80 -4.49 -0.55
C TYR A 72 -15.46 -4.85 -1.88
N ASP A 73 -15.86 -3.85 -2.68
CA ASP A 73 -16.58 -4.03 -3.93
C ASP A 73 -15.82 -4.97 -4.89
N LEU A 74 -14.49 -4.90 -4.90
CA LEU A 74 -13.63 -5.75 -5.74
C LEU A 74 -13.54 -7.19 -5.28
N VAL A 75 -13.43 -7.41 -3.98
CA VAL A 75 -13.45 -8.77 -3.41
C VAL A 75 -14.78 -9.45 -3.74
N PHE A 76 -15.89 -8.71 -3.68
CA PHE A 76 -17.21 -9.20 -4.09
C PHE A 76 -17.32 -9.45 -5.60
N ALA A 77 -16.63 -8.65 -6.41
CA ALA A 77 -16.54 -8.86 -7.85
C ALA A 77 -15.57 -9.98 -8.27
N GLY A 78 -14.92 -10.66 -7.31
CA GLY A 78 -13.91 -11.71 -7.59
C GLY A 78 -12.57 -11.16 -8.12
N ASN A 79 -12.36 -9.85 -8.03
CA ASN A 79 -11.15 -9.19 -8.50
C ASN A 79 -10.20 -8.90 -7.34
N TYR A 80 -9.46 -9.92 -6.92
CA TYR A 80 -8.58 -9.84 -5.76
C TYR A 80 -7.35 -8.94 -6.00
N PRO A 81 -6.87 -8.24 -4.97
CA PRO A 81 -5.60 -7.53 -5.03
C PRO A 81 -4.41 -8.48 -4.84
N GLU A 82 -3.35 -8.23 -5.58
CA GLU A 82 -2.08 -8.96 -5.56
C GLU A 82 -0.92 -7.98 -5.33
#